data_AF-A0A9D9H0Y9-F1
#
_entry.id   AF-A0A9D9H0Y9-F1
#
_cell.length_a   1.000
_cell.length_b   1.000
_cell.length_c   1.000
_cell.angle_alpha   90.00
_cell.angle_beta   90.00
_cell.angle_gamma   90.00
#
_symmetry.space_group_name_H-M   'P 1'
#
loop_
_entity.id
_entity.type
_entity.pdbx_description
1 polymer ?
#
loop_
_entity_poly.entity_id
_entity_poly.type
_entity_poly.pdbx_seq_one_letter_code
_entity_poly.pdbx_strand_id
1 'polypeptide(L)'
;CIQLSQTISNYAENTKNISEKINENPNQKFLMRTWLVRAGMIGAEYKFARKMFTQNLKGNSAWVNKVDVEEVSNAKIEEIDEEQNFEDEESENYISMEM
;
A
#
# COMPACT_ATOMS: atom_id res chain seq x y z
N CYS A 1 5.67 14.55 10.06
CA CYS A 1 5.75 13.08 9.92
C CYS A 1 6.39 12.34 11.11
N ILE A 2 6.76 13.02 12.21
CA ILE A 2 7.44 12.42 13.38
C ILE A 2 6.61 11.32 14.06
N GLN A 3 5.29 11.51 14.15
CA GLN A 3 4.39 10.54 14.79
C GLN A 3 4.32 9.22 14.03
N LEU A 4 4.38 9.26 12.69
CA LEU A 4 4.35 8.04 11.88
C LEU A 4 5.64 7.22 12.07
N SER A 5 6.80 7.87 12.03
CA SER A 5 8.09 7.18 12.19
C SER A 5 8.20 6.52 13.57
N GLN A 6 7.76 7.21 14.62
CA GLN A 6 7.72 6.64 15.97
C GLN A 6 6.80 5.42 16.05
N THR A 7 5.62 5.51 15.44
CA THR A 7 4.66 4.41 15.43
C THR A 7 5.20 3.19 14.67
N ILE A 8 5.91 3.41 13.56
CA ILE A 8 6.54 2.33 12.77
C ILE A 8 7.64 1.64 13.57
N SER A 9 8.55 2.40 14.19
CA SER A 9 9.61 1.84 15.01
C SER A 9 9.05 1.02 16.17
N ASN A 10 8.06 1.57 16.88
CA ASN A 10 7.39 0.87 17.97
C ASN A 10 6.66 -0.39 17.48
N TYR A 11 6.01 -0.34 16.31
CA TYR A 11 5.33 -1.49 15.74
C TYR A 11 6.34 -2.61 15.42
N ALA A 12 7.46 -2.27 14.78
CA ALA A 12 8.51 -3.23 14.42
C ALA A 12 9.11 -3.93 15.65
N GLU A 13 9.39 -3.19 16.73
CA GLU A 13 9.92 -3.77 17.98
C GLU A 13 8.93 -4.73 18.65
N ASN A 14 7.64 -4.45 18.58
CA ASN A 14 6.60 -5.25 19.23
C ASN A 14 6.11 -6.45 18.39
N THR A 15 6.36 -6.45 17.08
CA THR A 15 5.99 -7.57 16.21
C THR A 15 7.00 -8.71 16.29
N LYS A 16 6.57 -9.88 16.78
CA LYS A 16 7.41 -11.08 16.87
C LYS A 16 7.70 -11.76 15.53
N ASN A 17 6.79 -11.63 14.58
CA ASN A 17 6.85 -12.33 13.31
C ASN A 17 6.07 -11.57 12.24
N ILE A 18 6.64 -11.54 11.04
CA ILE A 18 6.12 -10.87 9.85
C ILE A 18 5.91 -11.95 8.80
N SER A 19 4.77 -11.89 8.09
CA SER A 19 4.54 -12.74 6.93
C SER A 19 5.01 -12.01 5.68
N GLU A 20 5.78 -12.69 4.85
CA GLU A 20 6.24 -12.21 3.54
C GLU A 20 5.15 -12.29 2.47
N LYS A 21 4.00 -12.92 2.77
CA LYS A 21 2.92 -13.07 1.80
C LYS A 21 2.38 -11.71 1.38
N ILE A 22 2.45 -11.45 0.08
CA ILE A 22 1.85 -10.27 -0.56
C ILE A 22 0.33 -10.35 -0.35
N ASN A 23 -0.26 -9.27 0.16
CA ASN A 23 -1.71 -9.17 0.29
C ASN A 23 -2.29 -8.62 -1.01
N GLU A 24 -2.78 -9.50 -1.88
CA GLU A 24 -3.45 -9.15 -3.16
C GLU A 24 -4.86 -8.56 -2.99
N ASN A 25 -5.19 -8.04 -1.79
CA ASN A 25 -6.54 -7.52 -1.57
C ASN A 25 -6.70 -6.20 -2.34
N PRO A 26 -7.72 -6.09 -3.22
CA PRO A 26 -7.90 -4.90 -4.05
C PRO A 26 -8.31 -3.65 -3.24
N ASN A 27 -8.72 -3.81 -1.98
CA ASN A 27 -9.08 -2.71 -1.10
C ASN A 27 -7.88 -2.17 -0.31
N GLN A 28 -6.99 -1.46 -1.00
CA GLN A 28 -5.81 -0.84 -0.40
C GLN A 28 -6.20 0.16 0.72
N LYS A 29 -7.34 0.86 0.59
CA LYS A 29 -7.84 1.78 1.62
C LYS A 29 -8.16 1.07 2.94
N PHE A 30 -8.82 -0.09 2.88
CA PHE A 30 -9.13 -0.88 4.07
C PHE A 30 -7.87 -1.43 4.74
N LEU A 31 -6.94 -1.97 3.94
CA LEU A 31 -5.68 -2.53 4.43
C LEU A 31 -4.87 -1.46 5.17
N MET A 32 -4.64 -0.32 4.53
CA MET A 32 -3.88 0.79 5.12
C MET A 32 -4.52 1.28 6.42
N ARG A 33 -5.85 1.50 6.44
CA ARG A 33 -6.54 1.92 7.66
C ARG A 33 -6.35 0.91 8.80
N THR A 34 -6.57 -0.37 8.52
CA THR A 34 -6.50 -1.42 9.54
C THR A 34 -5.09 -1.59 10.06
N TRP A 35 -4.10 -1.50 9.17
CA TRP A 35 -2.69 -1.50 9.53
C TRP A 35 -2.34 -0.32 10.45
N LEU A 36 -2.76 0.91 10.14
CA LEU A 36 -2.52 2.07 10.99
C LEU A 36 -3.12 1.92 12.39
N VAL A 37 -4.32 1.33 12.49
CA VAL A 37 -4.93 1.02 13.79
C VAL A 37 -4.12 -0.05 14.54
N ARG A 38 -3.69 -1.10 13.85
CA ARG A 38 -2.87 -2.17 14.42
C ARG A 38 -1.48 -1.69 14.86
N ALA A 39 -0.92 -0.69 14.17
CA ALA A 39 0.35 -0.06 14.51
C ALA A 39 0.26 0.84 15.76
N GLY A 40 -0.94 1.22 16.20
CA GLY A 40 -1.16 2.00 17.43
C GLY A 40 -1.73 3.39 17.22
N MET A 41 -2.05 3.80 15.98
CA MET A 41 -2.73 5.07 15.72
C MET A 41 -4.23 4.96 16.01
N ILE A 42 -4.59 4.74 17.27
CA ILE A 42 -5.98 4.63 17.77
C ILE A 42 -6.37 5.87 18.56
N GLY A 43 -7.60 6.36 18.39
CA GLY A 43 -8.07 7.60 19.04
C GLY A 43 -8.54 8.68 18.06
N ALA A 44 -9.08 9.76 18.61
CA ALA A 44 -9.62 10.90 17.86
C ALA A 44 -8.51 11.79 17.29
N GLU A 45 -7.40 11.90 18.00
CA GLU A 45 -6.19 12.64 17.64
C GLU A 45 -5.57 12.13 16.33
N TYR A 46 -5.65 10.82 16.08
CA TYR A 46 -5.15 10.22 14.85
C TYR A 46 -6.21 10.11 13.74
N LYS A 47 -7.45 10.58 13.97
CA LYS A 47 -8.54 10.51 12.97
C LYS A 47 -8.16 11.28 11.70
N PHE A 48 -7.54 12.44 11.86
CA PHE A 48 -7.09 13.25 10.73
C PHE A 48 -5.93 12.57 9.98
N ALA A 49 -4.94 12.04 10.70
CA ALA A 49 -3.82 11.32 10.10
C ALA A 49 -4.28 10.09 9.30
N ARG A 50 -5.16 9.26 9.88
CA ARG A 50 -5.74 8.10 9.18
C ARG A 50 -6.49 8.51 7.92
N LYS A 51 -7.23 9.63 7.95
CA LYS A 51 -7.92 10.15 6.76
C LYS A 51 -6.92 10.62 5.70
N MET A 52 -5.89 11.38 6.08
CA MET A 52 -4.85 11.86 5.16
C MET A 52 -4.11 10.73 4.46
N PHE A 53 -3.75 9.66 5.18
CA PHE A 53 -3.04 8.51 4.57
C PHE A 53 -3.94 7.61 3.73
N THR A 54 -5.26 7.67 3.90
CA THR A 54 -6.20 6.80 3.17
C THR A 54 -6.97 7.53 2.06
N GLN A 55 -6.86 8.85 1.95
CA GLN A 55 -7.66 9.64 1.01
C GLN A 55 -7.37 9.32 -0.46
N ASN A 56 -6.11 9.00 -0.80
CA ASN A 56 -5.68 8.72 -2.17
C ASN A 56 -5.77 7.23 -2.54
N LEU A 57 -6.19 6.37 -1.61
CA LEU A 57 -6.27 4.92 -1.85
C LEU A 57 -7.65 4.52 -2.39
N LYS A 58 -7.65 3.60 -3.35
CA LYS A 58 -8.86 3.06 -3.99
C LYS A 58 -9.64 2.15 -3.02
N GLY A 59 -10.96 2.06 -3.19
CA GLY A 59 -11.85 1.20 -2.38
C GLY A 59 -12.45 1.84 -1.11
N ASN A 60 -12.91 0.97 -0.19
CA ASN A 60 -13.76 1.32 0.95
C ASN A 60 -13.07 1.13 2.31
N SER A 61 -13.07 2.14 3.17
CA SER A 61 -12.41 2.09 4.49
C SER A 61 -13.07 1.20 5.55
N ALA A 62 -14.34 0.80 5.37
CA ALA A 62 -15.13 0.08 6.37
C ALA A 62 -15.31 -1.40 6.05
N TRP A 63 -15.28 -1.78 4.78
CA TRP A 63 -15.62 -3.13 4.33
C TRP A 63 -14.60 -3.66 3.34
N VAL A 64 -14.09 -4.86 3.60
CA VAL A 64 -13.10 -5.52 2.72
C VAL A 64 -13.66 -5.74 1.31
N ASN A 65 -14.89 -6.27 1.20
CA ASN A 65 -15.46 -6.75 -0.06
C ASN A 65 -16.46 -5.78 -0.73
N LYS A 66 -16.56 -4.52 -0.29
CA LYS A 66 -17.40 -3.50 -0.95
C LYS A 66 -16.55 -2.55 -1.81
N VAL A 67 -15.68 -3.12 -2.64
CA VAL A 67 -14.99 -2.35 -3.67
C VAL A 67 -15.80 -2.52 -4.95
N ASP A 68 -16.21 -1.41 -5.55
CA ASP A 68 -16.82 -1.45 -6.87
C ASP A 68 -15.77 -1.99 -7.85
N VAL A 69 -16.14 -3.03 -8.59
CA VAL A 69 -15.23 -3.89 -9.39
C VAL A 69 -14.42 -3.09 -10.42
N GLU A 70 -14.87 -1.89 -10.79
CA GLU A 70 -14.25 -1.01 -11.78
C GLU A 70 -12.94 -0.36 -11.30
N GLU A 71 -12.82 0.02 -10.02
CA GLU A 71 -11.59 0.65 -9.50
C GLU A 71 -10.40 -0.33 -9.40
N VAL A 72 -10.72 -1.62 -9.23
CA VAL A 72 -9.73 -2.70 -9.09
C VAL A 72 -9.08 -3.05 -10.42
N SER A 73 -9.87 -3.03 -11.50
CA SER A 73 -9.38 -3.33 -12.84
C SER A 73 -8.39 -2.28 -13.35
N ASN A 74 -8.64 -1.00 -13.08
CA ASN A 74 -7.74 0.09 -13.47
C ASN A 74 -6.41 0.06 -12.69
N ALA A 75 -6.43 -0.35 -11.41
CA ALA A 75 -5.20 -0.48 -10.61
C ALA A 75 -4.31 -1.64 -11.07
N LYS A 76 -4.90 -2.77 -11.48
CA LYS A 76 -4.14 -3.88 -12.09
C LYS A 76 -3.50 -3.49 -13.41
N ILE A 77 -4.15 -2.64 -14.21
CA ILE A 77 -3.59 -2.14 -15.47
C ILE A 77 -2.39 -1.21 -15.20
N GLU A 78 -2.47 -0.34 -14.18
CA GLU A 78 -1.35 0.53 -13.75
C GLU A 78 -0.15 -0.28 -13.23
N GLU A 79 -0.37 -1.33 -12.42
CA GLU A 79 0.72 -2.20 -11.93
C GLU A 79 1.39 -3.00 -13.06
N ILE A 80 0.62 -3.42 -14.07
CA ILE A 80 1.17 -4.11 -15.27
C ILE A 80 1.97 -3.14 -16.14
N ASP A 81 1.51 -1.89 -16.33
CA ASP A 81 2.24 -0.86 -17.09
C ASP A 81 3.57 -0.47 -16.40
N GLU A 82 3.62 -0.40 -15.06
CA GLU A 82 4.87 -0.09 -14.33
C GLU A 82 5.88 -1.25 -14.39
N GLU A 83 5.44 -2.50 -14.28
CA GLU A 83 6.34 -3.68 -14.43
C GLU A 83 6.85 -3.83 -15.87
N GLN A 84 6.01 -3.61 -16.89
CA GLN A 84 6.42 -3.65 -18.29
C GLN A 84 7.44 -2.56 -18.63
N ASN A 85 7.24 -1.33 -18.14
CA ASN A 85 8.21 -0.25 -18.36
C ASN A 85 9.58 -0.52 -17.70
N PHE A 86 9.61 -1.24 -16.56
CA PHE A 86 10.86 -1.60 -15.89
C PHE A 86 11.61 -2.72 -16.64
N GLU A 87 10.90 -3.73 -17.15
CA GLU A 87 11.49 -4.79 -17.99
C GLU A 87 11.96 -4.26 -19.35
N ASP A 88 11.21 -3.34 -19.96
CA ASP A 88 11.56 -2.72 -21.22
C ASP A 88 12.80 -1.82 -21.08
N GLU A 89 12.90 -1.00 -20.03
CA GLU A 89 14.12 -0.21 -19.73
C GLU A 89 15.35 -1.08 -19.48
N GLU A 90 15.20 -2.21 -18.77
CA GLU A 90 16.31 -3.15 -18.55
C GLU A 90 16.77 -3.80 -19.85
N SER A 91 15.84 -4.14 -20.75
CA SER A 91 16.13 -4.71 -22.07
C SER A 91 16.86 -3.73 -23.00
N GLU A 92 16.44 -2.46 -23.04
CA GLU A 92 17.08 -1.43 -23.86
C GLU A 92 18.50 -1.12 -23.37
N ASN A 93 18.71 -1.10 -22.05
CA ASN A 93 20.04 -0.87 -21.46
C ASN A 93 21.01 -2.03 -21.75
N TYR A 94 20.54 -3.27 -21.73
CA TYR A 94 21.35 -4.44 -22.05
C TYR A 94 21.71 -4.49 -23.55
N ILE A 95 20.76 -4.16 -24.44
CA ILE A 95 20.99 -4.05 -25.89
C ILE A 95 21.99 -2.93 -26.22
N SER A 96 21.94 -1.80 -25.50
CA SER A 96 22.91 -0.70 -25.68
C SER A 96 24.30 -1.00 -25.13
N MET A 97 24.46 -2.01 -24.26
CA MET A 97 25.74 -2.40 -23.67
C MET A 97 26.46 -3.51 -24.48
N GLU A 98 25.74 -4.21 -25.38
CA GLU A 98 26.28 -5.24 -26.27
C GLU A 98 26.68 -4.75 -27.68
N MET A 99 26.46 -3.46 -28.01
CA MET A 99 27.01 -2.79 -29.22
C MET A 99 28.26 -1.96 -28.91
#